data_AF-A0A541BPC5-F1
#
_entry.id   AF-A0A541BPC5-F1
#
_cell.length_a   1.000
_cell.length_b   1.000
_cell.length_c   1.000
_cell.angle_alpha   90.00
_cell.angle_beta   90.00
_cell.angle_gamma   90.00
#
_symmetry.space_group_name_H-M   'P 1'
#
loop_
_entity.id
_entity.type
_entity.pdbx_description
1 polymer ?
#
loop_
_entity_poly.entity_id
_entity_poly.type
_entity_poly.pdbx_seq_one_letter_code
_entity_poly.pdbx_strand_id
1 'polypeptide(L)'
;MGAKASTIWYVDAPDPLAVLRESAECDAEAARALVGALYPETVVAPLTPGAIATSAGVGRHEVYIGSFPGLTVVCGANLAVHEPSTLDESWTRPLASERTYLVCTDPDTAWASFACWERGALRRSFSATPVHIYEDIGIPLVWERPFWAGEHPMKHPIEVLPDPQSLPFNPCEFAEAANAEWLGFRYTGPVRDGEIDPATVGVCGFGVYAEGELPPAPALEPKPAGSLRRWLRRLAGAEPA
;
A
#
# COMPACT_ATOMS: atom_id res chain seq x y z
N MET A 1 -13.87 5.10 -6.54
CA MET A 1 -12.50 5.29 -7.06
C MET A 1 -11.66 4.23 -6.38
N GLY A 2 -10.99 3.35 -7.13
CA GLY A 2 -10.13 2.33 -6.52
C GLY A 2 -8.87 2.96 -5.93
N ALA A 3 -8.27 2.32 -4.94
CA ALA A 3 -6.99 2.73 -4.39
C ALA A 3 -5.87 1.87 -5.01
N LYS A 4 -4.76 2.51 -5.38
CA LYS A 4 -3.54 1.79 -5.77
C LYS A 4 -2.78 1.41 -4.52
N ALA A 5 -2.44 0.14 -4.38
CA ALA A 5 -1.70 -0.38 -3.24
C ALA A 5 -0.68 -1.41 -3.71
N SER A 6 0.46 -1.47 -3.04
CA SER A 6 1.53 -2.42 -3.28
C SER A 6 2.26 -2.62 -1.96
N THR A 7 1.75 -3.52 -1.14
CA THR A 7 2.16 -3.69 0.25
C THR A 7 2.47 -5.13 0.59
N ILE A 8 3.49 -5.34 1.41
CA ILE A 8 3.81 -6.61 2.04
C ILE A 8 3.88 -6.42 3.55
N TRP A 9 3.22 -7.32 4.28
CA TRP A 9 3.07 -7.28 5.72
C TRP A 9 3.73 -8.48 6.36
N TYR A 10 4.52 -8.25 7.39
CA TYR A 10 5.14 -9.25 8.26
C TYR A 10 4.40 -9.26 9.59
N VAL A 11 3.79 -10.40 9.94
CA VAL A 11 2.85 -10.51 11.04
C VAL A 11 3.25 -11.64 11.98
N ASP A 12 3.65 -11.23 13.18
CA ASP A 12 3.92 -12.09 14.35
C ASP A 12 2.88 -11.88 15.46
N ALA A 13 2.21 -10.73 15.44
CA ALA A 13 1.15 -10.41 16.37
C ALA A 13 -0.06 -11.35 16.18
N PRO A 14 -0.62 -11.92 17.27
CA PRO A 14 -1.80 -12.78 17.18
C PRO A 14 -3.06 -12.00 16.76
N ASP A 15 -3.10 -10.69 17.04
CA ASP A 15 -4.16 -9.78 16.66
C ASP A 15 -3.54 -8.51 16.04
N PRO A 16 -3.27 -8.50 14.72
CA PRO A 16 -2.69 -7.33 14.05
C PRO A 16 -3.63 -6.11 14.08
N LEU A 17 -4.94 -6.34 14.15
CA LEU A 17 -5.93 -5.28 14.20
C LEU A 17 -5.86 -4.51 15.53
N ALA A 18 -5.70 -5.22 16.66
CA ALA A 18 -5.47 -4.58 17.96
C ALA A 18 -4.19 -3.73 17.95
N VAL A 19 -3.11 -4.25 17.36
CA VAL A 19 -1.83 -3.51 17.25
C VAL A 19 -2.02 -2.21 16.49
N LEU A 20 -2.69 -2.22 15.34
CA LEU A 20 -2.95 -1.02 14.54
C LEU A 20 -3.89 -0.01 15.24
N ARG A 21 -4.80 -0.47 16.10
CA ARG A 21 -5.66 0.42 16.90
C ARG A 21 -4.89 1.13 18.02
N GLU A 22 -3.95 0.44 18.63
CA GLU A 22 -3.20 0.93 19.80
C GLU A 22 -1.94 1.70 19.40
N SER A 23 -1.32 1.35 18.26
CA SER A 23 -0.04 1.88 17.81
C SER A 23 -0.20 2.68 16.52
N ALA A 24 -0.46 3.98 16.65
CA ALA A 24 -0.56 4.89 15.50
C ALA A 24 0.82 5.33 14.96
N GLU A 25 1.85 5.32 15.81
CA GLU A 25 3.20 5.79 15.47
C GLU A 25 4.12 4.64 15.09
N CYS A 26 4.79 4.80 13.96
CA CYS A 26 5.79 3.87 13.45
C CYS A 26 7.13 4.03 14.20
N ASP A 27 7.76 2.91 14.55
CA ASP A 27 9.16 2.90 15.01
C ASP A 27 10.10 3.25 13.84
N ALA A 28 10.61 4.49 13.85
CA ALA A 28 11.46 5.01 12.80
C ALA A 28 12.87 4.38 12.77
N GLU A 29 13.36 3.81 13.87
CA GLU A 29 14.65 3.13 13.90
C GLU A 29 14.54 1.74 13.29
N ALA A 30 13.51 0.99 13.69
CA ALA A 30 13.21 -0.32 13.10
C ALA A 30 12.92 -0.21 11.60
N ALA A 31 12.12 0.78 11.19
CA ALA A 31 11.85 1.05 9.78
C ALA A 31 13.14 1.32 8.97
N ARG A 32 14.06 2.13 9.53
CA ARG A 32 15.34 2.46 8.89
C ARG A 32 16.27 1.25 8.79
N ALA A 33 16.29 0.39 9.80
CA ALA A 33 17.07 -0.84 9.77
C ALA A 33 16.53 -1.79 8.70
N LEU A 34 15.21 -1.93 8.58
CA LEU A 34 14.59 -2.82 7.60
C LEU A 34 14.83 -2.35 6.15
N VAL A 35 14.67 -1.05 5.85
CA VAL A 35 14.96 -0.57 4.48
C VAL A 35 16.42 -0.82 4.10
N GLY A 36 17.36 -0.66 5.03
CA GLY A 36 18.77 -0.97 4.79
C GLY A 36 19.03 -2.46 4.52
N ALA A 37 18.29 -3.34 5.19
CA ALA A 37 18.38 -4.80 4.98
C ALA A 37 17.75 -5.25 3.65
N LEU A 38 16.63 -4.63 3.25
CA LEU A 38 15.93 -4.93 1.99
C LEU A 38 16.65 -4.37 0.77
N TYR A 39 17.41 -3.28 0.93
CA TYR A 39 18.12 -2.61 -0.15
C TYR A 39 19.61 -2.38 0.16
N PRO A 40 20.40 -3.46 0.34
CA PRO A 40 21.77 -3.38 0.86
C PRO A 40 22.77 -2.65 -0.07
N GLU A 41 22.49 -2.60 -1.38
CA GLU A 41 23.35 -2.00 -2.40
C GLU A 41 22.86 -0.63 -2.89
N THR A 42 22.01 0.04 -2.10
CA THR A 42 21.37 1.30 -2.49
C THR A 42 21.70 2.43 -1.53
N VAL A 43 21.60 3.65 -2.04
CA VAL A 43 21.63 4.85 -1.20
C VAL A 43 20.22 5.11 -0.69
N VAL A 44 20.04 5.02 0.63
CA VAL A 44 18.78 5.32 1.29
C VAL A 44 18.78 6.76 1.80
N ALA A 45 17.81 7.56 1.36
CA ALA A 45 17.57 8.91 1.86
C ALA A 45 16.23 9.00 2.59
N PRO A 46 16.12 9.68 3.75
CA PRO A 46 14.83 9.84 4.41
C PRO A 46 13.88 10.73 3.58
N LEU A 47 12.60 10.35 3.53
CA LEU A 47 11.51 11.17 2.99
C LEU A 47 10.55 11.57 4.11
N THR A 48 9.60 12.45 3.78
CA THR A 48 8.53 12.84 4.70
C THR A 48 7.70 11.61 5.08
N PRO A 49 7.49 11.33 6.39
CA PRO A 49 6.54 10.31 6.82
C PRO A 49 5.12 10.60 6.34
N GLY A 50 4.30 9.56 6.21
CA GLY A 50 2.93 9.68 5.71
C GLY A 50 1.98 8.69 6.36
N ALA A 51 0.72 8.73 5.93
CA ALA A 51 -0.24 7.70 6.27
C ALA A 51 -0.23 6.60 5.21
N ILE A 52 -0.48 5.35 5.60
CA ILE A 52 -0.47 4.24 4.63
C ILE A 52 -1.52 4.43 3.52
N ALA A 53 -2.64 5.12 3.80
CA ALA A 53 -3.65 5.48 2.80
C ALA A 53 -3.07 6.21 1.57
N THR A 54 -2.02 7.01 1.75
CA THR A 54 -1.37 7.78 0.68
C THR A 54 -0.04 7.19 0.24
N SER A 55 0.51 6.25 0.99
CA SER A 55 1.85 5.69 0.79
C SER A 55 1.86 4.24 0.28
N ALA A 56 0.69 3.59 0.17
CA ALA A 56 0.59 2.22 -0.33
C ALA A 56 0.86 2.11 -1.85
N GLY A 57 0.56 3.16 -2.63
CA GLY A 57 0.66 3.18 -4.10
C GLY A 57 1.79 4.06 -4.62
N VAL A 58 2.98 3.98 -4.01
CA VAL A 58 4.10 4.90 -4.25
C VAL A 58 4.90 4.60 -5.52
N GLY A 59 5.74 5.57 -5.90
CA GLY A 59 6.57 5.49 -7.10
C GLY A 59 7.75 4.53 -6.98
N ARG A 60 8.50 4.36 -8.09
CA ARG A 60 9.57 3.36 -8.23
C ARG A 60 10.75 3.51 -7.25
N HIS A 61 11.02 4.74 -6.82
CA HIS A 61 12.15 5.09 -5.94
C HIS A 61 11.71 5.37 -4.50
N GLU A 62 10.42 5.17 -4.20
CA GLU A 62 9.86 5.47 -2.90
C GLU A 62 9.47 4.18 -2.20
N VAL A 63 9.89 4.07 -0.95
CA VAL A 63 9.56 2.96 -0.06
C VAL A 63 9.04 3.55 1.23
N TYR A 64 7.92 3.05 1.71
CA TYR A 64 7.39 3.44 3.02
C TYR A 64 7.29 2.22 3.92
N ILE A 65 7.75 2.36 5.16
CA ILE A 65 7.75 1.27 6.13
C ILE A 65 7.01 1.70 7.39
N GLY A 66 6.02 0.92 7.80
CA GLY A 66 5.38 1.02 9.11
C GLY A 66 5.89 -0.12 9.99
N SER A 67 6.45 0.17 11.15
CA SER A 67 6.93 -0.84 12.10
C SER A 67 6.24 -0.64 13.44
N PHE A 68 5.54 -1.68 13.88
CA PHE A 68 4.73 -1.74 15.08
C PHE A 68 5.06 -3.03 15.86
N PRO A 69 4.65 -3.16 17.13
CA PRO A 69 4.91 -4.37 17.91
C PRO A 69 4.36 -5.64 17.23
N GLY A 70 5.27 -6.48 16.70
CA GLY A 70 4.93 -7.75 16.03
C GLY A 70 4.22 -7.58 14.68
N LEU A 71 4.21 -6.38 14.10
CA LEU A 71 3.55 -6.09 12.83
C LEU A 71 4.38 -5.07 12.06
N THR A 72 4.78 -5.40 10.84
CA THR A 72 5.54 -4.48 9.98
C THR A 72 4.98 -4.50 8.58
N VAL A 73 4.87 -3.34 7.93
CA VAL A 73 4.46 -3.19 6.54
C VAL A 73 5.55 -2.52 5.74
N VAL A 74 5.76 -2.97 4.51
CA VAL A 74 6.56 -2.30 3.50
C VAL A 74 5.67 -1.99 2.31
N CYS A 75 5.66 -0.74 1.89
CA CYS A 75 4.99 -0.25 0.68
C CYS A 75 6.07 0.04 -0.36
N GLY A 76 5.92 -0.50 -1.56
CA GLY A 76 6.92 -0.31 -2.62
C GLY A 76 6.42 -0.81 -3.98
N ALA A 77 6.77 -0.09 -5.04
CA ALA A 77 6.32 -0.40 -6.40
C ALA A 77 6.86 -1.74 -6.93
N ASN A 78 7.99 -2.22 -6.41
CA ASN A 78 8.61 -3.49 -6.81
C ASN A 78 7.84 -4.73 -6.32
N LEU A 79 6.89 -4.56 -5.39
CA LEU A 79 6.03 -5.64 -4.89
C LEU A 79 4.89 -5.97 -5.85
N ALA A 80 4.54 -5.05 -6.77
CA ALA A 80 3.47 -5.21 -7.75
C ALA A 80 3.89 -6.16 -8.90
N VAL A 81 3.95 -7.46 -8.59
CA VAL A 81 4.28 -8.54 -9.55
C VAL A 81 3.03 -9.36 -9.89
N HIS A 82 2.90 -9.78 -11.16
CA HIS A 82 1.76 -10.58 -11.61
C HIS A 82 1.72 -11.99 -11.03
N GLU A 83 2.85 -12.55 -10.61
CA GLU A 83 2.95 -13.89 -10.01
C GLU A 83 3.58 -13.77 -8.62
N PRO A 84 2.79 -13.47 -7.56
CA PRO A 84 3.31 -13.34 -6.21
C PRO A 84 4.13 -14.54 -5.73
N SER A 85 3.82 -15.75 -6.20
CA SER A 85 4.57 -16.97 -5.83
C SER A 85 6.06 -16.93 -6.21
N THR A 86 6.43 -16.07 -7.18
CA THR A 86 7.81 -15.90 -7.66
C THR A 86 8.59 -14.86 -6.86
N LEU A 87 7.95 -14.20 -5.90
CA LEU A 87 8.60 -13.19 -5.08
C LEU A 87 9.73 -13.82 -4.24
N ASP A 88 10.90 -13.19 -4.28
CA ASP A 88 12.12 -13.71 -3.65
C ASP A 88 11.99 -13.85 -2.12
N GLU A 89 12.74 -14.79 -1.52
CA GLU A 89 12.72 -15.05 -0.08
C GLU A 89 13.14 -13.82 0.75
N SER A 90 14.00 -12.95 0.20
CA SER A 90 14.35 -11.66 0.81
C SER A 90 13.15 -10.76 1.09
N TRP A 91 12.07 -10.91 0.32
CA TRP A 91 10.81 -10.19 0.53
C TRP A 91 9.80 -11.01 1.32
N THR A 92 9.74 -12.33 1.13
CA THR A 92 8.68 -13.12 1.80
C THR A 92 9.05 -13.50 3.24
N ARG A 93 10.32 -13.44 3.63
CA ARG A 93 10.78 -13.81 4.97
C ARG A 93 12.01 -13.01 5.52
N PRO A 94 12.11 -11.68 5.38
CA PRO A 94 13.24 -10.91 5.92
C PRO A 94 13.32 -10.92 7.45
N LEU A 95 12.17 -10.97 8.13
CA LEU A 95 12.06 -10.89 9.60
C LEU A 95 11.82 -12.25 10.28
N ALA A 96 11.86 -13.34 9.51
CA ALA A 96 11.49 -14.68 9.97
C ALA A 96 10.07 -14.80 10.55
N SER A 97 9.16 -13.89 10.18
CA SER A 97 7.81 -13.81 10.74
C SER A 97 6.95 -15.06 10.49
N GLU A 98 5.99 -15.28 11.39
CA GLU A 98 5.06 -16.40 11.32
C GLU A 98 4.17 -16.32 10.08
N ARG A 99 3.71 -15.12 9.72
CA ARG A 99 2.91 -14.89 8.51
C ARG A 99 3.42 -13.71 7.70
N THR A 100 3.33 -13.83 6.38
CA THR A 100 3.60 -12.75 5.44
C THR A 100 2.41 -12.60 4.50
N TYR A 101 1.92 -11.38 4.31
CA TYR A 101 0.80 -11.08 3.42
C TYR A 101 1.20 -10.05 2.38
N LEU A 102 1.01 -10.37 1.10
CA LEU A 102 1.12 -9.42 0.00
C LEU A 102 -0.29 -8.99 -0.41
N VAL A 103 -0.49 -7.69 -0.64
CA VAL A 103 -1.68 -7.14 -1.27
C VAL A 103 -1.26 -6.05 -2.26
N CYS A 104 -1.65 -6.24 -3.52
CA CYS A 104 -1.46 -5.28 -4.59
C CYS A 104 -2.76 -5.01 -5.33
N THR A 105 -3.01 -3.74 -5.64
CA THR A 105 -4.15 -3.29 -6.46
C THR A 105 -3.68 -2.22 -7.43
N ASP A 106 -4.12 -2.30 -8.67
CA ASP A 106 -3.91 -1.27 -9.69
C ASP A 106 -5.23 -0.95 -10.39
N PRO A 107 -5.95 0.11 -9.93
CA PRO A 107 -7.26 0.44 -10.48
C PRO A 107 -7.22 0.89 -11.94
N ASP A 108 -6.06 1.35 -12.44
CA ASP A 108 -5.90 1.79 -13.83
C ASP A 108 -5.99 0.63 -14.82
N THR A 109 -5.54 -0.56 -14.40
CA THR A 109 -5.55 -1.80 -15.20
C THR A 109 -6.60 -2.81 -14.72
N ALA A 110 -7.33 -2.47 -13.65
CA ALA A 110 -8.21 -3.37 -12.90
C ALA A 110 -7.51 -4.66 -12.43
N TRP A 111 -6.18 -4.65 -12.35
CA TRP A 111 -5.38 -5.77 -11.86
C TRP A 111 -5.30 -5.73 -10.34
N ALA A 112 -5.29 -6.90 -9.71
CA ALA A 112 -4.95 -7.03 -8.31
C ALA A 112 -4.35 -8.40 -8.02
N SER A 113 -3.62 -8.47 -6.92
CA SER A 113 -3.09 -9.71 -6.39
C SER A 113 -3.05 -9.72 -4.87
N PHE A 114 -3.08 -10.93 -4.31
CA PHE A 114 -2.76 -11.15 -2.91
C PHE A 114 -2.03 -12.47 -2.75
N ALA A 115 -1.21 -12.58 -1.71
CA ALA A 115 -0.60 -13.85 -1.34
C ALA A 115 -0.35 -13.93 0.16
N CYS A 116 -0.33 -15.16 0.67
CA CYS A 116 -0.10 -15.49 2.06
C CYS A 116 0.97 -16.57 2.16
N TRP A 117 1.99 -16.31 2.96
CA TRP A 117 3.00 -17.27 3.37
C TRP A 117 2.89 -17.52 4.87
N GLU A 118 3.15 -18.75 5.28
CA GLU A 118 3.34 -19.11 6.69
C GLU A 118 4.76 -19.63 6.88
N ARG A 119 5.54 -18.94 7.71
CA ARG A 119 6.96 -19.25 7.96
C ARG A 119 7.77 -19.42 6.65
N GLY A 120 7.49 -18.56 5.67
CA GLY A 120 8.10 -18.57 4.33
C GLY A 120 7.50 -19.58 3.33
N ALA A 121 6.62 -20.48 3.75
CA ALA A 121 5.96 -21.42 2.84
C ALA A 121 4.69 -20.79 2.25
N LEU A 122 4.59 -20.70 0.93
CA LEU A 122 3.40 -20.19 0.25
C LEU A 122 2.18 -21.06 0.57
N ARG A 123 1.09 -20.42 0.98
CA ARG A 123 -0.19 -21.08 1.32
C ARG A 123 -1.29 -20.79 0.32
N ARG A 124 -1.37 -19.53 -0.11
CA ARG A 124 -2.39 -19.03 -1.02
C ARG A 124 -1.79 -17.90 -1.84
N SER A 125 -2.02 -17.90 -3.14
CA SER A 125 -1.71 -16.78 -4.02
C SER A 125 -2.78 -16.63 -5.09
N PHE A 126 -3.22 -15.41 -5.34
CA PHE A 126 -4.17 -15.08 -6.39
C PHE A 126 -3.73 -13.79 -7.08
N SER A 127 -3.81 -13.75 -8.41
CA SER A 127 -3.51 -12.56 -9.20
C SER A 127 -4.32 -12.57 -10.49
N ALA A 128 -5.05 -11.49 -10.76
CA ALA A 128 -5.93 -11.43 -11.92
C ALA A 128 -6.25 -10.01 -12.37
N THR A 129 -6.59 -9.87 -13.65
CA THR A 129 -7.48 -8.81 -14.15
C THR A 129 -8.92 -9.37 -14.23
N PRO A 130 -9.94 -8.56 -14.56
CA PRO A 130 -11.31 -9.04 -14.68
C PRO A 130 -11.50 -10.20 -15.64
N VAL A 131 -10.64 -10.37 -16.64
CA VAL A 131 -10.80 -11.37 -17.72
C VAL A 131 -9.62 -12.34 -17.82
N HIS A 132 -8.62 -12.22 -16.94
CA HIS A 132 -7.41 -13.05 -16.99
C HIS A 132 -6.88 -13.33 -15.60
N ILE A 133 -6.72 -14.61 -15.27
CA ILE A 133 -6.05 -15.07 -14.05
C ILE A 133 -4.58 -15.34 -14.41
N TYR A 134 -3.67 -14.61 -13.78
CA TYR A 134 -2.23 -14.86 -13.88
C TYR A 134 -1.82 -16.00 -12.95
N GLU A 135 -2.40 -16.04 -11.75
CA GLU A 135 -2.06 -17.03 -10.72
C GLU A 135 -3.28 -17.34 -9.84
N ASP A 136 -3.48 -18.62 -9.53
CA ASP A 136 -4.45 -19.11 -8.54
C ASP A 136 -3.88 -20.38 -7.89
N ILE A 137 -3.06 -20.19 -6.86
CA ILE A 137 -2.31 -21.25 -6.17
C ILE A 137 -2.84 -21.42 -4.74
N GLY A 138 -2.91 -22.68 -4.30
CA GLY A 138 -3.35 -23.04 -2.96
C GLY A 138 -4.86 -23.28 -2.89
N ILE A 139 -5.33 -23.60 -1.68
CA ILE A 139 -6.76 -23.84 -1.44
C ILE A 139 -7.42 -22.50 -1.08
N PRO A 140 -8.52 -22.11 -1.74
CA PRO A 140 -9.28 -20.92 -1.36
C PRO A 140 -9.67 -20.93 0.12
N LEU A 141 -9.49 -19.78 0.77
CA LEU A 141 -9.84 -19.57 2.16
C LEU A 141 -11.35 -19.32 2.32
N VAL A 142 -11.89 -19.54 3.52
CA VAL A 142 -13.34 -19.48 3.78
C VAL A 142 -13.94 -18.11 3.43
N TRP A 143 -13.21 -17.02 3.71
CA TRP A 143 -13.63 -15.65 3.40
C TRP A 143 -13.78 -15.40 1.89
N GLU A 144 -13.14 -16.21 1.04
CA GLU A 144 -13.23 -16.07 -0.42
C GLU A 144 -14.57 -16.59 -0.97
N ARG A 145 -15.29 -17.42 -0.21
CA ARG A 145 -16.50 -18.12 -0.68
C ARG A 145 -17.56 -17.19 -1.30
N PRO A 146 -17.93 -16.04 -0.71
CA PRO A 146 -18.95 -15.16 -1.28
C PRO A 146 -18.55 -14.61 -2.66
N PHE A 147 -17.25 -14.38 -2.89
CA PHE A 147 -16.73 -13.94 -4.18
C PHE A 147 -16.93 -15.04 -5.23
N TRP A 148 -16.45 -16.25 -4.95
CA TRP A 148 -16.60 -17.40 -5.85
C TRP A 148 -18.06 -17.80 -6.09
N ALA A 149 -18.95 -17.54 -5.13
CA ALA A 149 -20.40 -17.76 -5.26
C ALA A 149 -21.12 -16.68 -6.08
N GLY A 150 -20.43 -15.61 -6.49
CA GLY A 150 -21.01 -14.50 -7.25
C GLY A 150 -21.83 -13.52 -6.41
N GLU A 151 -21.64 -13.51 -5.10
CA GLU A 151 -22.31 -12.56 -4.18
C GLU A 151 -21.69 -11.15 -4.25
N HIS A 152 -20.53 -11.01 -4.91
CA HIS A 152 -19.84 -9.75 -5.19
C HIS A 152 -19.73 -9.50 -6.71
N PRO A 153 -20.85 -9.35 -7.43
CA PRO A 153 -20.85 -9.25 -8.88
C PRO A 153 -20.09 -8.01 -9.36
N MET A 154 -19.29 -8.16 -10.41
CA MET A 154 -18.73 -7.01 -11.12
C MET A 154 -19.84 -6.08 -11.62
N LYS A 155 -19.64 -4.78 -11.40
CA LYS A 155 -20.56 -3.75 -11.89
C LYS A 155 -20.18 -3.37 -13.32
N HIS A 156 -21.01 -3.78 -14.28
CA HIS A 156 -20.87 -3.37 -15.67
C HIS A 156 -21.82 -2.20 -15.97
N PRO A 157 -21.44 -1.25 -16.84
CA PRO A 157 -22.37 -0.28 -17.39
C PRO A 157 -23.56 -0.99 -18.06
N ILE A 158 -24.77 -0.44 -17.91
CA ILE A 158 -26.03 -1.05 -18.36
C ILE A 158 -26.02 -1.41 -19.86
N GLU A 159 -25.27 -0.66 -20.67
CA GLU A 159 -25.21 -0.81 -22.13
C GLU A 159 -24.10 -1.76 -22.62
N VAL A 160 -23.29 -2.33 -21.70
CA VAL A 160 -22.16 -3.19 -22.04
C VAL A 160 -22.43 -4.60 -21.56
N LEU A 161 -22.48 -5.56 -22.49
CA LEU A 161 -22.53 -6.97 -22.12
C LEU A 161 -21.19 -7.36 -21.48
N PRO A 162 -21.22 -8.05 -20.31
CA PRO A 162 -20.00 -8.54 -19.68
C PRO A 162 -19.32 -9.56 -20.60
N ASP A 163 -17.99 -9.54 -20.64
CA ASP A 163 -17.22 -10.56 -21.33
C ASP A 163 -17.51 -11.93 -20.71
N PRO A 164 -17.84 -12.99 -21.47
CA PRO A 164 -18.10 -14.32 -20.93
C PRO A 164 -16.93 -14.92 -20.11
N GLN A 165 -15.71 -14.43 -20.31
CA GLN A 165 -14.51 -14.82 -19.56
C GLN A 165 -14.30 -13.99 -18.29
N SER A 166 -15.19 -13.03 -18.02
CA SER A 166 -15.13 -12.20 -16.83
C SER A 166 -15.23 -13.04 -15.56
N LEU A 167 -14.37 -12.74 -14.58
CA LEU A 167 -14.51 -13.21 -13.21
C LEU A 167 -15.87 -12.81 -12.65
N PRO A 168 -16.43 -13.57 -11.69
CA PRO A 168 -17.68 -13.21 -11.07
C PRO A 168 -17.58 -11.96 -10.17
N PHE A 169 -16.37 -11.43 -9.93
CA PHE A 169 -16.08 -10.31 -9.05
C PHE A 169 -14.93 -9.44 -9.56
N ASN A 170 -14.81 -8.24 -8.98
CA ASN A 170 -13.72 -7.32 -9.29
C ASN A 170 -12.44 -7.77 -8.54
N PRO A 171 -11.31 -8.03 -9.23
CA PRO A 171 -10.07 -8.43 -8.58
C PRO A 171 -9.59 -7.46 -7.50
N CYS A 172 -9.74 -6.15 -7.70
CA CYS A 172 -9.34 -5.15 -6.70
C CYS A 172 -10.19 -5.24 -5.43
N GLU A 173 -11.51 -5.44 -5.56
CA GLU A 173 -12.38 -5.66 -4.38
C GLU A 173 -11.98 -6.95 -3.64
N PHE A 174 -11.58 -7.98 -4.39
CA PHE A 174 -11.18 -9.25 -3.82
C PHE A 174 -9.85 -9.17 -3.05
N ALA A 175 -8.84 -8.48 -3.59
CA ALA A 175 -7.59 -8.22 -2.89
C ALA A 175 -7.77 -7.32 -1.66
N GLU A 176 -8.68 -6.35 -1.72
CA GLU A 176 -9.03 -5.56 -0.52
C GLU A 176 -9.76 -6.37 0.54
N ALA A 177 -10.60 -7.35 0.13
CA ALA A 177 -11.21 -8.26 1.08
C ALA A 177 -10.18 -9.16 1.78
N ALA A 178 -9.12 -9.59 1.08
CA ALA A 178 -7.98 -10.26 1.70
C ALA A 178 -7.30 -9.37 2.76
N ASN A 179 -7.02 -8.11 2.42
CA ASN A 179 -6.45 -7.15 3.37
C ASN A 179 -7.36 -6.93 4.59
N ALA A 180 -8.67 -6.83 4.37
CA ALA A 180 -9.65 -6.65 5.43
C ALA A 180 -9.72 -7.87 6.35
N GLU A 181 -9.69 -9.08 5.80
CA GLU A 181 -9.67 -10.32 6.58
C GLU A 181 -8.42 -10.42 7.45
N TRP A 182 -7.24 -10.12 6.89
CA TRP A 182 -5.97 -10.36 7.58
C TRP A 182 -5.55 -9.24 8.51
N LEU A 183 -5.90 -7.99 8.16
CA LEU A 183 -5.38 -6.78 8.82
C LEU A 183 -6.50 -5.84 9.29
N GLY A 184 -7.75 -6.13 8.96
CA GLY A 184 -8.92 -5.42 9.47
C GLY A 184 -9.19 -4.07 8.82
N PHE A 185 -8.71 -3.82 7.59
CA PHE A 185 -9.04 -2.61 6.84
C PHE A 185 -8.93 -2.76 5.32
N ARG A 186 -9.43 -1.76 4.59
CA ARG A 186 -9.33 -1.62 3.13
C ARG A 186 -8.72 -0.27 2.79
N TYR A 187 -8.08 -0.17 1.62
CA TYR A 187 -7.52 1.11 1.16
C TYR A 187 -8.61 2.02 0.57
N THR A 188 -9.68 1.44 -0.01
CA THR A 188 -10.82 2.20 -0.50
C THR A 188 -11.78 2.63 0.61
N GLY A 189 -12.23 3.87 0.52
CA GLY A 189 -13.28 4.41 1.38
C GLY A 189 -14.71 4.14 0.88
N PRO A 190 -15.73 4.39 1.71
CA PRO A 190 -15.60 4.81 3.11
C PRO A 190 -15.16 3.65 4.03
N VAL A 191 -14.52 4.02 5.14
CA VAL A 191 -14.17 3.11 6.24
C VAL A 191 -15.48 2.57 6.85
N ARG A 192 -15.59 1.25 6.99
CA ARG A 192 -16.77 0.60 7.59
C ARG A 192 -16.63 0.51 9.12
N ASP A 193 -17.74 0.30 9.80
CA ASP A 193 -17.75 0.10 11.25
C ASP A 193 -16.80 -1.05 11.64
N GLY A 194 -15.86 -0.74 12.52
CA GLY A 194 -14.86 -1.70 13.01
C GLY A 194 -13.59 -1.80 12.18
N GLU A 195 -13.54 -1.24 10.96
CA GLU A 195 -12.31 -1.18 10.16
C GLU A 195 -11.34 -0.12 10.71
N ILE A 196 -10.04 -0.34 10.52
CA ILE A 196 -9.04 0.71 10.71
C ILE A 196 -9.17 1.73 9.59
N ASP A 197 -9.08 3.01 9.94
CA ASP A 197 -8.88 4.05 8.93
C ASP A 197 -7.41 4.03 8.49
N PRO A 198 -7.09 3.67 7.23
CA PRO A 198 -5.70 3.69 6.76
C PRO A 198 -5.08 5.10 6.81
N ALA A 199 -5.86 6.17 6.96
CA ALA A 199 -5.32 7.50 7.18
C ALA A 199 -4.68 7.69 8.56
N THR A 200 -4.95 6.81 9.53
CA THR A 200 -4.40 6.91 10.91
C THR A 200 -3.17 6.04 11.14
N VAL A 201 -2.79 5.18 10.18
CA VAL A 201 -1.63 4.29 10.30
C VAL A 201 -0.39 4.98 9.71
N GLY A 202 0.53 5.40 10.57
CA GLY A 202 1.75 6.10 10.17
C GLY A 202 2.81 5.19 9.55
N VAL A 203 3.53 5.70 8.55
CA VAL A 203 4.66 5.02 7.89
C VAL A 203 5.82 5.99 7.67
N CYS A 204 7.04 5.51 7.83
CA CYS A 204 8.27 6.26 7.55
C CYS A 204 8.63 6.14 6.07
N GLY A 205 8.89 7.27 5.40
CA GLY A 205 9.26 7.30 3.98
C GLY A 205 10.77 7.27 3.75
N PHE A 206 11.17 6.58 2.68
CA PHE A 206 12.55 6.42 2.25
C PHE A 206 12.65 6.49 0.72
N GLY A 207 13.63 7.23 0.23
CA GLY A 207 14.04 7.24 -1.17
C GLY A 207 15.15 6.23 -1.36
N VAL A 208 15.03 5.37 -2.37
CA VAL A 208 15.98 4.30 -2.67
C VAL A 208 16.56 4.52 -4.07
N TYR A 209 17.88 4.68 -4.14
CA TYR A 209 18.60 5.03 -5.37
C TYR A 209 19.75 4.06 -5.62
N ALA A 210 19.99 3.71 -6.88
CA ALA A 210 21.18 2.94 -7.25
C ALA A 210 22.46 3.73 -6.97
N GLU A 211 23.59 3.04 -6.82
CA GLU A 211 24.88 3.70 -6.61
C GLU A 211 25.20 4.64 -7.80
N GLY A 212 25.43 5.93 -7.51
CA GLY A 212 25.66 6.97 -8.52
C GLY A 212 24.39 7.64 -9.06
N GLU A 213 23.21 7.14 -8.73
CA GLU A 213 21.93 7.82 -8.98
C GLU A 213 21.71 8.87 -7.88
N LEU A 214 21.52 10.13 -8.28
CA LEU A 214 21.25 11.21 -7.33
C LEU A 214 19.75 11.25 -7.04
N PRO A 215 19.35 11.51 -5.77
CA PRO A 215 17.98 11.87 -5.47
C PRO A 215 17.55 13.02 -6.38
N PRO A 216 16.31 13.01 -6.92
CA PRO A 216 15.80 14.18 -7.62
C PRO A 216 15.92 15.39 -6.70
N ALA A 217 16.48 16.48 -7.23
CA ALA A 217 16.66 17.70 -6.45
C ALA A 217 15.31 18.05 -5.79
N PRO A 218 15.29 18.37 -4.48
CA PRO A 218 14.04 18.67 -3.80
C PRO A 218 13.31 19.75 -4.60
N ALA A 219 12.08 19.45 -5.01
CA ALA A 219 11.26 20.42 -5.72
C ALA A 219 11.18 21.65 -4.83
N LEU A 220 11.79 22.75 -5.28
CA LEU A 220 11.65 24.04 -4.61
C LEU A 220 10.16 24.33 -4.62
N GLU A 221 9.49 24.18 -3.48
CA GLU A 221 8.12 24.67 -3.33
C GLU A 221 8.13 26.12 -3.79
N PRO A 222 7.25 26.50 -4.74
CA PRO A 222 7.17 27.89 -5.13
C PRO A 222 6.80 28.68 -3.89
N LYS A 223 7.77 29.45 -3.36
CA LYS A 223 7.55 30.35 -2.22
C LYS A 223 6.24 31.09 -2.50
N PRO A 224 5.24 31.03 -1.60
CA PRO A 224 4.01 31.77 -1.80
C PRO A 224 4.42 33.22 -2.02
N ALA A 225 4.02 33.79 -3.16
CA ALA A 225 4.38 35.13 -3.56
C ALA A 225 3.97 36.10 -2.43
N GLY A 226 4.96 36.45 -1.60
CA GLY A 226 4.76 37.28 -0.42
C GLY A 226 4.10 38.58 -0.83
N SER A 227 3.05 38.94 -0.10
CA SER A 227 2.14 40.06 -0.33
C SER A 227 2.79 41.45 -0.35
N LEU A 228 3.63 41.74 -1.34
CA LEU A 228 4.14 43.09 -1.65
C LEU A 228 3.00 44.11 -1.83
N ARG A 229 1.79 43.65 -2.15
CA ARG A 229 0.58 44.48 -2.26
C ARG A 229 0.06 45.03 -0.91
N ARG A 230 0.40 44.43 0.23
CA ARG A 230 -0.02 44.94 1.57
C ARG A 230 0.93 45.98 2.15
N TRP A 231 2.18 46.01 1.71
CA TRP A 231 3.16 47.03 2.11
C TRP A 231 2.99 48.32 1.29
N LEU A 232 2.77 48.22 -0.02
CA LEU A 232 2.57 49.39 -0.89
C LEU A 232 1.28 50.19 -0.58
N ARG A 233 0.24 49.56 0.00
CA ARG A 233 -0.96 50.28 0.47
C ARG A 233 -0.78 51.04 1.78
N ARG A 234 0.25 50.73 2.59
CA ARG A 234 0.53 51.48 3.82
C ARG A 234 1.36 52.73 3.58
N LEU A 235 2.13 52.78 2.49
CA LEU A 235 2.93 53.96 2.12
C LEU A 235 2.12 55.01 1.34
N ALA A 236 1.02 54.62 0.67
CA ALA A 236 0.14 55.51 -0.07
C ALA A 236 -0.97 56.17 0.78
N GLY A 237 -0.95 56.02 2.11
CA GLY A 237 -2.02 56.47 3.02
C GLY A 237 -1.61 57.52 4.06
N ALA A 238 -0.44 58.17 3.90
CA ALA A 238 0.02 59.20 4.82
C ALA A 238 0.25 60.54 4.09
N GLU A 239 -0.82 61.31 3.91
CA GLU A 239 -0.75 62.77 3.78
C GLU A 239 -1.34 63.37 5.07
N PRO A 240 -0.58 64.19 5.82
CA PRO A 240 -1.16 65.06 6.84
C PRO A 240 -1.62 66.40 6.23
N ALA A 241 -2.62 66.96 6.88
CA ALA A 241 -3.37 68.19 6.61
C ALA A 241 -2.56 69.44 6.23
#